data_AF-A0A9P8NY00-F1
#
_entry.id   AF-A0A9P8NY00-F1
#
_cell.length_a   1.000
_cell.length_b   1.000
_cell.length_c   1.000
_cell.angle_alpha   90.00
_cell.angle_beta   90.00
_cell.angle_gamma   90.00
#
_symmetry.space_group_name_H-M   'P 1'
#
loop_
_entity.id
_entity.type
_entity.pdbx_description
1 polymer ?
#
loop_
_entity_poly.entity_id
_entity_poly.type
_entity_poly.pdbx_seq_one_letter_code
_entity_poly.pdbx_strand_id
1 'polypeptide(L)'
;MSTLYEQQIAMKNRRRVLDLEIDAYLKLKSKLVGVLALARENKLDTVSEEELSKLQAELDLVRFKTNLNLLVDSLKYKNMSQDMDSLETSINAKLLSYIDSEVEESKQLTLKIDNAKELLKNRRKINSVVQQYLQRSRTITLTADELESLFGAEMDAASVMKTGREIKDGVYEFSLNSASFQLSCQQLTAQIDAKIAECNSSRTQIDQSRQKWESLASKLSQVLVQLQHIDT
;
A
#
# COMPACT_ATOMS: atom_id res chain seq x y z
N MET A 1 39.29 -15.55 5.58
CA MET A 1 38.25 -16.58 5.78
C MET A 1 38.94 -17.91 6.01
N SER A 2 38.44 -18.75 6.92
CA SER A 2 39.05 -20.03 7.26
C SER A 2 38.97 -21.01 6.09
N THR A 3 40.05 -21.73 5.79
CA THR A 3 40.11 -22.80 4.78
C THR A 3 39.02 -23.87 4.98
N LEU A 4 38.56 -24.04 6.21
CA LEU A 4 37.51 -24.96 6.61
C LEU A 4 36.11 -24.48 6.14
N TYR A 5 35.90 -23.16 6.08
CA TYR A 5 34.67 -22.55 5.57
C TYR A 5 34.59 -22.64 4.04
N GLU A 6 35.71 -22.42 3.35
CA GLU A 6 35.80 -22.60 1.90
C GLU A 6 35.60 -24.07 1.50
N GLN A 7 36.15 -25.02 2.27
CA GLN A 7 35.89 -26.45 2.09
C GLN A 7 34.42 -26.82 2.30
N GLN A 8 33.75 -26.23 3.30
CA GLN A 8 32.32 -26.45 3.52
C GLN A 8 31.47 -25.92 2.36
N ILE A 9 31.77 -24.73 1.85
CA ILE A 9 31.05 -24.16 0.69
C ILE A 9 31.29 -25.01 -0.56
N ALA A 10 32.53 -25.43 -0.81
CA ALA A 10 32.88 -26.29 -1.93
C ALA A 10 32.17 -27.66 -1.84
N MET A 11 32.11 -28.27 -0.65
CA MET A 11 31.37 -29.52 -0.43
C MET A 11 29.86 -29.35 -0.58
N LYS A 12 29.30 -28.24 -0.09
CA LYS A 12 27.87 -27.92 -0.23
C LYS A 12 27.48 -27.70 -1.70
N ASN A 13 28.31 -26.97 -2.45
CA ASN A 13 28.12 -26.75 -3.89
C ASN A 13 28.33 -28.04 -4.68
N ARG A 14 29.30 -28.88 -4.31
CA ARG A 14 29.53 -30.18 -4.95
C ARG A 14 28.37 -31.15 -4.72
N ARG A 15 27.78 -31.20 -3.52
CA ARG A 15 26.54 -31.94 -3.24
C ARG A 15 25.32 -31.44 -4.03
N ARG A 16 25.29 -30.15 -4.36
CA ARG A 16 24.18 -29.51 -5.08
C ARG A 16 24.27 -29.73 -6.60
N VAL A 17 25.47 -29.92 -7.13
CA VAL A 17 25.75 -30.03 -8.57
C VAL A 17 25.99 -31.48 -9.02
N LEU A 18 26.54 -32.32 -8.14
CA LEU A 18 26.74 -33.74 -8.37
C LEU A 18 25.94 -34.49 -7.31
N ASP A 19 25.01 -35.34 -7.74
CA ASP A 19 24.39 -36.33 -6.86
C ASP A 19 25.46 -37.34 -6.44
N LEU A 20 26.27 -36.96 -5.44
CA LEU A 20 27.37 -37.77 -4.91
C LEU A 20 26.90 -39.16 -4.47
N GLU A 21 25.60 -39.29 -4.20
CA GLU A 21 24.94 -40.53 -3.81
C GLU A 21 24.61 -41.40 -5.02
N ILE A 22 24.15 -40.80 -6.13
CA ILE A 22 24.02 -41.49 -7.41
C ILE A 22 25.40 -41.91 -7.91
N ASP A 23 26.42 -41.06 -7.80
CA ASP A 23 27.80 -41.39 -8.17
C ASP A 23 28.35 -42.56 -7.34
N ALA A 24 28.09 -42.59 -6.03
CA ALA A 24 28.50 -43.69 -5.15
C ALA A 24 27.78 -45.00 -5.53
N TYR A 25 26.48 -44.92 -5.80
CA TYR A 25 25.69 -46.07 -6.27
C TYR A 25 26.16 -46.59 -7.64
N LEU A 26 26.44 -45.70 -8.59
CA LEU A 26 26.94 -46.05 -9.93
C LEU A 26 28.32 -46.70 -9.86
N LYS A 27 29.22 -46.20 -9.00
CA LYS A 27 30.54 -46.81 -8.76
C LYS A 27 30.45 -48.20 -8.13
N LEU A 28 29.49 -48.41 -7.24
CA LEU A 28 29.30 -49.72 -6.63
C LEU A 28 28.67 -50.71 -7.64
N LYS A 29 27.71 -50.24 -8.42
CA LYS A 29 27.08 -51.01 -9.51
C LYS A 29 28.10 -51.43 -10.57
N SER A 30 29.03 -50.55 -10.96
CA SER A 30 30.07 -50.89 -11.94
C SER A 30 31.04 -51.95 -11.42
N LYS A 31 31.40 -51.91 -10.12
CA LYS A 31 32.19 -52.97 -9.47
C LYS A 31 31.46 -54.32 -9.49
N LEU A 32 30.17 -54.35 -9.15
CA LEU A 32 29.35 -55.57 -9.18
C LEU A 32 29.22 -56.14 -10.60
N VAL A 33 29.06 -55.29 -11.60
CA VAL A 33 29.07 -55.71 -13.02
C VAL A 33 30.41 -56.31 -13.43
N GLY A 34 31.53 -55.75 -12.93
CA GLY A 34 32.87 -56.31 -13.14
C GLY A 34 33.00 -57.72 -12.56
N VAL A 35 32.47 -57.96 -11.36
CA VAL A 35 32.45 -59.30 -10.74
C VAL A 35 31.59 -60.28 -11.56
N LEU A 36 30.42 -59.85 -12.05
CA LEU A 36 29.58 -60.68 -12.93
C LEU A 36 30.25 -60.99 -14.28
N ALA A 37 31.06 -60.08 -14.81
CA ALA A 37 31.83 -60.31 -16.03
C ALA A 37 32.93 -61.36 -15.81
N LEU A 38 33.64 -61.30 -14.67
CA LEU A 38 34.63 -62.32 -14.28
C LEU A 38 34.00 -63.70 -14.07
N ALA A 39 32.78 -63.73 -13.53
CA ALA A 39 31.98 -64.95 -13.42
C ALA A 39 31.66 -65.56 -14.78
N ARG A 40 31.22 -64.72 -15.73
CA ARG A 40 30.91 -65.13 -17.10
C ARG A 40 32.13 -65.65 -17.86
N GLU A 41 33.33 -65.16 -17.52
CA GLU A 41 34.61 -65.61 -18.08
C GLU A 41 35.21 -66.84 -17.36
N ASN A 42 34.49 -67.46 -16.41
CA ASN A 42 34.97 -68.59 -15.60
C ASN A 42 36.24 -68.29 -14.77
N LYS A 43 36.46 -67.01 -14.40
CA LYS A 43 37.60 -66.56 -13.58
C LYS A 43 37.20 -66.26 -12.13
N LEU A 44 36.15 -66.92 -11.65
CA LEU A 44 35.57 -66.63 -10.33
C LEU A 44 36.53 -66.89 -9.16
N ASP A 45 37.50 -67.79 -9.35
CA ASP A 45 38.54 -68.13 -8.36
C ASP A 45 39.42 -66.92 -7.95
N THR A 46 39.32 -65.80 -8.67
CA THR A 46 40.03 -64.55 -8.37
C THR A 46 39.30 -63.62 -7.41
N VAL A 47 38.05 -63.92 -7.05
CA VAL A 47 37.22 -63.07 -6.18
C VAL A 47 36.99 -63.78 -4.85
N SER A 48 37.37 -63.14 -3.75
CA SER A 48 37.18 -63.73 -2.42
C SER A 48 35.74 -63.56 -1.91
N GLU A 49 35.25 -64.52 -1.14
CA GLU A 49 33.94 -64.47 -0.48
C GLU A 49 33.82 -63.28 0.50
N GLU A 50 34.95 -62.89 1.11
CA GLU A 50 35.03 -61.69 1.96
C GLU A 50 34.83 -60.39 1.18
N GLU A 51 35.34 -60.29 -0.05
CA GLU A 51 35.12 -59.12 -0.92
C GLU A 51 33.67 -59.02 -1.40
N LEU A 52 33.05 -60.16 -1.71
CA LEU A 52 31.61 -60.21 -2.04
C LEU A 52 30.73 -59.77 -0.86
N SER A 53 31.05 -60.25 0.35
CA SER A 53 30.33 -59.87 1.56
C SER A 53 30.46 -58.38 1.89
N LYS A 54 31.65 -57.80 1.67
CA LYS A 54 31.87 -56.34 1.82
C LYS A 54 31.10 -55.54 0.79
N LEU A 55 31.10 -55.95 -0.48
CA LEU A 55 30.34 -55.30 -1.55
C LEU A 55 28.82 -55.34 -1.28
N GLN A 56 28.32 -56.44 -0.72
CA GLN A 56 26.91 -56.55 -0.33
C GLN A 56 26.56 -55.58 0.81
N ALA A 57 27.39 -55.52 1.87
CA ALA A 57 27.18 -54.58 2.97
C ALA A 57 27.25 -53.11 2.51
N GLU A 58 28.17 -52.78 1.59
CA GLU A 58 28.26 -51.45 0.97
C GLU A 58 27.01 -51.13 0.13
N LEU A 59 26.45 -52.12 -0.58
CA LEU A 59 25.24 -51.94 -1.39
C LEU A 59 24.02 -51.65 -0.52
N ASP A 60 23.85 -52.41 0.56
CA ASP A 60 22.75 -52.22 1.50
C ASP A 60 22.84 -50.86 2.19
N LEU A 61 24.05 -50.44 2.58
CA LEU A 61 24.28 -49.13 3.19
C LEU A 61 23.97 -47.98 2.22
N VAL A 62 24.47 -48.05 0.98
CA VAL A 62 24.22 -47.02 -0.04
C VAL A 62 22.72 -46.94 -0.36
N ARG A 63 22.06 -48.09 -0.54
CA ARG A 63 20.62 -48.16 -0.80
C ARG A 63 19.79 -47.56 0.34
N PHE A 64 20.13 -47.90 1.59
CA PHE A 64 19.46 -47.34 2.77
C PHE A 64 19.62 -45.82 2.82
N LYS A 65 20.83 -45.32 2.62
CA LYS A 65 21.13 -43.89 2.64
C LYS A 65 20.38 -43.13 1.55
N THR A 66 20.38 -43.63 0.31
CA THR A 66 19.64 -43.01 -0.80
C THR A 66 18.14 -42.94 -0.52
N ASN A 67 17.55 -44.03 -0.02
CA ASN A 67 16.11 -44.03 0.33
C ASN A 67 15.79 -43.02 1.43
N LEU A 68 16.65 -42.91 2.45
CA LEU A 68 16.45 -41.97 3.56
C LEU A 68 16.56 -40.51 3.09
N ASN A 69 17.50 -40.21 2.20
CA ASN A 69 17.63 -38.87 1.63
C ASN A 69 16.47 -38.50 0.70
N LEU A 70 16.01 -39.42 -0.15
CA LEU A 70 14.82 -39.21 -0.96
C LEU A 70 13.59 -38.94 -0.09
N LEU A 71 13.44 -39.68 1.01
CA LEU A 71 12.35 -39.44 1.97
C LEU A 71 12.47 -38.05 2.60
N VAL A 72 13.66 -37.67 3.09
CA VAL A 72 13.90 -36.36 3.68
C VAL A 72 13.62 -35.23 2.69
N ASP A 73 14.06 -35.36 1.44
CA ASP A 73 13.85 -34.34 0.43
C ASP A 73 12.39 -34.26 -0.02
N SER A 74 11.68 -35.39 -0.10
CA SER A 74 10.23 -35.40 -0.34
C SER A 74 9.46 -34.69 0.79
N LEU A 75 9.86 -34.89 2.04
CA LEU A 75 9.26 -34.22 3.20
C LEU A 75 9.58 -32.72 3.22
N LYS A 76 10.82 -32.33 2.90
CA LYS A 76 11.19 -30.91 2.76
C LYS A 76 10.37 -30.23 1.67
N TYR A 77 10.26 -30.86 0.50
CA TYR A 77 9.50 -30.30 -0.61
C TYR A 77 8.02 -30.15 -0.23
N LYS A 78 7.42 -31.18 0.38
CA LYS A 78 6.03 -31.14 0.83
C LYS A 78 5.79 -30.04 1.86
N ASN A 79 6.65 -29.93 2.87
CA ASN A 79 6.51 -28.88 3.88
C ASN A 79 6.70 -27.49 3.27
N MET A 80 7.71 -27.30 2.41
CA MET A 80 7.99 -26.02 1.80
C MET A 80 6.87 -25.58 0.84
N SER A 81 6.27 -26.52 0.11
CA SER A 81 5.07 -26.26 -0.72
C SER A 81 3.88 -25.85 0.15
N GLN A 82 3.61 -26.56 1.25
CA GLN A 82 2.51 -26.20 2.16
C GLN A 82 2.73 -24.83 2.82
N ASP A 83 3.96 -24.53 3.24
CA ASP A 83 4.32 -23.24 3.81
C ASP A 83 4.10 -22.14 2.77
N MET A 84 4.51 -22.36 1.52
CA MET A 84 4.34 -21.41 0.41
C MET A 84 2.86 -21.12 0.11
N ASP A 85 2.02 -22.16 0.01
CA ASP A 85 0.57 -22.01 -0.22
C ASP A 85 -0.10 -21.23 0.94
N SER A 86 0.31 -21.51 2.17
CA SER A 86 -0.20 -20.81 3.36
C SER A 86 0.19 -19.32 3.37
N LEU A 87 1.42 -19.02 2.92
CA LEU A 87 1.97 -17.68 2.86
C LEU A 87 1.27 -16.87 1.76
N GLU A 88 1.06 -17.47 0.60
CA GLU A 88 0.32 -16.85 -0.52
C GLU A 88 -1.12 -16.51 -0.10
N THR A 89 -1.82 -17.45 0.55
CA THR A 89 -3.17 -17.21 1.06
C THR A 89 -3.21 -16.06 2.06
N SER A 90 -2.25 -16.01 2.99
CA SER A 90 -2.14 -14.95 4.01
C SER A 90 -1.82 -13.57 3.41
N ILE A 91 -0.91 -13.51 2.43
CA ILE A 91 -0.57 -12.28 1.71
C ILE A 91 -1.78 -11.77 0.93
N ASN A 92 -2.46 -12.65 0.19
CA ASN A 92 -3.64 -12.27 -0.60
C ASN A 92 -4.75 -11.72 0.30
N ALA A 93 -5.03 -12.36 1.44
CA ALA A 93 -6.01 -11.87 2.39
C ALA A 93 -5.65 -10.47 2.96
N LYS A 94 -4.38 -10.25 3.31
CA LYS A 94 -3.92 -8.94 3.80
C LYS A 94 -4.01 -7.86 2.73
N LEU A 95 -3.60 -8.17 1.49
CA LEU A 95 -3.66 -7.21 0.38
C LEU A 95 -5.10 -6.80 0.09
N LEU A 96 -6.03 -7.74 0.05
CA LEU A 96 -7.46 -7.44 -0.13
C LEU A 96 -7.99 -6.53 0.99
N SER A 97 -7.65 -6.83 2.25
CA SER A 97 -8.06 -5.99 3.38
C SER A 97 -7.51 -4.56 3.29
N TYR A 98 -6.26 -4.38 2.83
CA TYR A 98 -5.70 -3.04 2.63
C TYR A 98 -6.38 -2.30 1.47
N ILE A 99 -6.66 -3.00 0.37
CA ILE A 99 -7.39 -2.42 -0.77
C ILE A 99 -8.77 -1.93 -0.32
N ASP A 100 -9.51 -2.74 0.43
CA ASP A 100 -10.85 -2.37 0.91
C ASP A 100 -10.80 -1.15 1.84
N SER A 101 -9.80 -1.09 2.73
CA SER A 101 -9.58 0.07 3.62
C SER A 101 -9.29 1.35 2.84
N GLU A 102 -8.37 1.30 1.87
CA GLU A 102 -7.97 2.45 1.05
C GLU A 102 -9.12 2.93 0.15
N VAL A 103 -9.93 2.01 -0.39
CA VAL A 103 -11.12 2.34 -1.18
C VAL A 103 -12.14 3.10 -0.31
N GLU A 104 -12.36 2.66 0.92
CA GLU A 104 -13.29 3.34 1.83
C GLU A 104 -12.77 4.72 2.23
N GLU A 105 -11.48 4.85 2.56
CA GLU A 105 -10.87 6.15 2.88
C GLU A 105 -10.96 7.13 1.69
N SER A 106 -10.74 6.64 0.46
CA SER A 106 -10.90 7.43 -0.77
C SER A 106 -12.33 7.94 -0.96
N LYS A 107 -13.35 7.12 -0.67
CA LYS A 107 -14.76 7.54 -0.71
C LYS A 107 -15.04 8.63 0.33
N GLN A 108 -14.56 8.46 1.55
CA GLN A 108 -14.74 9.42 2.64
C GLN A 108 -14.08 10.77 2.31
N LEU A 109 -12.87 10.76 1.76
CA LEU A 109 -12.18 11.98 1.32
C LEU A 109 -12.92 12.68 0.18
N THR A 110 -13.45 11.91 -0.78
CA THR A 110 -14.24 12.47 -1.88
C THR A 110 -15.50 13.17 -1.38
N LEU A 111 -16.24 12.53 -0.46
CA LEU A 111 -17.42 13.13 0.18
C LEU A 111 -17.07 14.42 0.95
N LYS A 112 -15.96 14.43 1.70
CA LYS A 112 -15.49 15.63 2.40
C LYS A 112 -15.18 16.77 1.44
N ILE A 113 -14.55 16.47 0.30
CA ILE A 113 -14.24 17.47 -0.74
C ILE A 113 -15.54 18.03 -1.34
N ASP A 114 -16.50 17.18 -1.68
CA ASP A 114 -17.76 17.63 -2.29
C ASP A 114 -18.58 18.49 -1.31
N ASN A 115 -18.64 18.10 -0.03
CA ASN A 115 -19.27 18.90 1.03
C ASN A 115 -18.57 20.26 1.22
N ALA A 116 -17.24 20.30 1.21
CA ALA A 116 -16.48 21.55 1.32
C ALA A 116 -16.75 22.47 0.12
N LYS A 117 -16.86 21.92 -1.10
CA LYS A 117 -17.19 22.68 -2.32
C LYS A 117 -18.60 23.29 -2.24
N GLU A 118 -19.59 22.52 -1.80
CA GLU A 118 -20.95 23.00 -1.54
C GLU A 118 -20.96 24.16 -0.53
N LEU A 119 -20.26 24.00 0.59
CA LEU A 119 -20.18 25.03 1.63
C LEU A 119 -19.53 26.32 1.11
N LEU A 120 -18.45 26.22 0.32
CA LEU A 120 -17.80 27.36 -0.32
C LEU A 120 -18.72 28.05 -1.35
N LYS A 121 -19.48 27.29 -2.16
CA LYS A 121 -20.50 27.86 -3.06
C LYS A 121 -21.57 28.64 -2.28
N ASN A 122 -22.03 28.11 -1.17
CA ASN A 122 -23.03 28.76 -0.33
C ASN A 122 -22.47 30.04 0.32
N ARG A 123 -21.23 30.02 0.82
CA ARG A 123 -20.54 31.23 1.30
C ARG A 123 -20.39 32.28 0.20
N ARG A 124 -20.05 31.89 -1.02
CA ARG A 124 -19.97 32.80 -2.17
C ARG A 124 -21.32 33.44 -2.49
N LYS A 125 -22.41 32.66 -2.45
CA LYS A 125 -23.78 33.19 -2.61
C LYS A 125 -24.11 34.21 -1.52
N ILE A 126 -23.87 33.88 -0.26
CA ILE A 126 -24.11 34.80 0.87
C ILE A 126 -23.31 36.09 0.68
N ASN A 127 -22.03 36.00 0.36
CA ASN A 127 -21.19 37.18 0.15
C ASN A 127 -21.68 38.03 -1.03
N SER A 128 -22.19 37.40 -2.10
CA SER A 128 -22.81 38.12 -3.22
C SER A 128 -24.09 38.86 -2.82
N VAL A 129 -24.92 38.27 -1.96
CA VAL A 129 -26.15 38.89 -1.44
C VAL A 129 -25.80 40.07 -0.54
N VAL A 130 -24.80 39.93 0.34
CA VAL A 130 -24.30 41.02 1.20
C VAL A 130 -23.75 42.16 0.34
N GLN A 131 -22.95 41.87 -0.69
CA GLN A 131 -22.46 42.89 -1.62
C GLN A 131 -23.60 43.61 -2.36
N GLN A 132 -24.62 42.88 -2.85
CA GLN A 132 -25.78 43.47 -3.51
C GLN A 132 -26.59 44.34 -2.55
N TYR A 133 -26.75 43.91 -1.31
CA TYR A 133 -27.43 44.69 -0.27
C TYR A 133 -26.68 45.99 0.03
N LEU A 134 -25.36 45.92 0.20
CA LEU A 134 -24.50 47.09 0.42
C LEU A 134 -24.44 48.05 -0.78
N GLN A 135 -24.54 47.53 -2.01
CA GLN A 135 -24.62 48.37 -3.22
C GLN A 135 -25.97 49.08 -3.34
N ARG A 136 -27.07 48.47 -2.86
CA ARG A 136 -28.43 49.03 -2.91
C ARG A 136 -28.77 49.92 -1.72
N SER A 137 -28.27 49.60 -0.53
CA SER A 137 -28.54 50.30 0.72
C SER A 137 -27.24 50.93 1.22
N ARG A 138 -27.04 52.22 0.92
CA ARG A 138 -25.93 53.00 1.50
C ARG A 138 -26.21 53.41 2.94
N THR A 139 -27.45 53.28 3.36
CA THR A 139 -27.92 53.66 4.68
C THR A 139 -28.65 52.49 5.33
N ILE A 140 -28.46 52.33 6.63
CA ILE A 140 -29.24 51.43 7.48
C ILE A 140 -29.98 52.30 8.48
N THR A 141 -31.28 52.09 8.63
CA THR A 141 -32.10 52.74 9.66
C THR A 141 -32.30 51.79 10.83
N LEU A 142 -31.92 52.20 12.03
CA LEU A 142 -32.12 51.43 13.27
C LEU A 142 -32.87 52.30 14.28
N THR A 143 -33.77 51.68 15.04
CA THR A 143 -34.40 52.31 16.21
C THR A 143 -33.47 52.33 17.41
N ALA A 144 -33.74 53.21 18.39
CA ALA A 144 -33.01 53.25 19.65
C ALA A 144 -33.00 51.89 20.37
N ASP A 145 -34.14 51.20 20.41
CA ASP A 145 -34.28 49.88 21.06
C ASP A 145 -33.44 48.80 20.35
N GLU A 146 -33.38 48.83 19.00
CA GLU A 146 -32.54 47.90 18.23
C GLU A 146 -31.05 48.16 18.44
N LEU A 147 -30.62 49.43 18.55
CA LEU A 147 -29.23 49.79 18.84
C LEU A 147 -28.82 49.35 20.24
N GLU A 148 -29.69 49.53 21.23
CA GLU A 148 -29.43 49.11 22.61
C GLU A 148 -29.38 47.58 22.73
N SER A 149 -30.24 46.86 21.98
CA SER A 149 -30.17 45.39 21.88
C SER A 149 -28.94 44.87 21.14
N LEU A 150 -28.44 45.57 20.13
CA LEU A 150 -27.32 45.12 19.30
C LEU A 150 -25.95 45.44 19.92
N PHE A 151 -25.85 46.54 20.68
CA PHE A 151 -24.56 47.05 21.17
C PHE A 151 -24.49 47.22 22.69
N GLY A 152 -25.62 47.33 23.40
CA GLY A 152 -25.70 47.85 24.78
C GLY A 152 -24.94 47.10 25.88
N ALA A 153 -24.41 45.90 25.62
CA ALA A 153 -23.58 45.18 26.60
C ALA A 153 -22.06 45.34 26.36
N GLU A 154 -21.61 45.59 25.13
CA GLU A 154 -20.18 45.59 24.75
C GLU A 154 -19.70 46.94 24.21
N MET A 155 -20.60 47.80 23.72
CA MET A 155 -20.33 49.16 23.27
C MET A 155 -21.40 50.12 23.79
N ASP A 156 -20.99 51.32 24.19
CA ASP A 156 -21.93 52.38 24.57
C ASP A 156 -22.84 52.74 23.38
N ALA A 157 -24.08 52.28 23.42
CA ALA A 157 -25.08 52.52 22.38
C ALA A 157 -25.31 54.03 22.15
N ALA A 158 -25.11 54.87 23.18
CA ALA A 158 -25.19 56.32 23.04
C ALA A 158 -24.04 56.90 22.20
N SER A 159 -22.87 56.28 22.24
CA SER A 159 -21.74 56.65 21.38
C SER A 159 -21.97 56.22 19.94
N VAL A 160 -22.62 55.08 19.70
CA VAL A 160 -23.02 54.64 18.35
C VAL A 160 -24.11 55.55 17.78
N MET A 161 -25.15 55.88 18.54
CA MET A 161 -26.21 56.81 18.12
C MET A 161 -25.68 58.15 17.61
N LYS A 162 -24.62 58.69 18.20
CA LYS A 162 -23.96 59.95 17.77
C LYS A 162 -23.29 59.87 16.39
N THR A 163 -23.00 58.66 15.90
CA THR A 163 -22.40 58.45 14.57
C THR A 163 -23.45 58.36 13.45
N GLY A 164 -24.72 58.19 13.80
CA GLY A 164 -25.85 58.18 12.87
C GLY A 164 -26.52 59.54 12.78
N ARG A 165 -27.32 59.72 11.72
CA ARG A 165 -28.20 60.88 11.54
C ARG A 165 -29.63 60.50 11.91
N GLU A 166 -30.21 61.16 12.90
CA GLU A 166 -31.62 60.94 13.22
C GLU A 166 -32.53 61.42 12.07
N ILE A 167 -33.42 60.56 11.58
CA ILE A 167 -34.38 60.91 10.50
C ILE A 167 -35.76 61.21 11.09
N LYS A 168 -36.21 60.43 12.08
CA LYS A 168 -37.55 60.55 12.67
C LYS A 168 -37.68 59.79 13.99
N ASP A 169 -38.27 60.41 15.02
CA ASP A 169 -38.76 59.79 16.26
C ASP A 169 -37.95 58.57 16.75
N GLY A 170 -36.66 58.74 17.06
CA GLY A 170 -35.81 57.66 17.59
C GLY A 170 -35.30 56.64 16.55
N VAL A 171 -35.47 56.92 15.26
CA VAL A 171 -34.87 56.18 14.13
C VAL A 171 -33.63 56.91 13.63
N TYR A 172 -32.49 56.21 13.70
CA TYR A 172 -31.17 56.69 13.30
C TYR A 172 -30.71 56.06 12.00
N GLU A 173 -30.25 56.89 11.07
CA GLU A 173 -29.64 56.49 9.80
C GLU A 173 -28.13 56.44 9.88
N PHE A 174 -27.58 55.27 9.58
CA PHE A 174 -26.14 55.07 9.52
C PHE A 174 -25.71 54.93 8.08
N SER A 175 -24.94 55.91 7.60
CA SER A 175 -24.29 55.82 6.29
C SER A 175 -23.05 54.95 6.43
N LEU A 176 -23.11 53.74 5.86
CA LEU A 176 -21.95 52.86 5.83
C LEU A 176 -20.95 53.39 4.81
N ASN A 177 -19.76 53.79 5.27
CA ASN A 177 -18.64 54.08 4.38
C ASN A 177 -18.21 52.77 3.70
N SER A 178 -18.71 52.57 2.48
CA SER A 178 -18.72 51.29 1.75
C SER A 178 -17.34 50.73 1.40
N ALA A 179 -16.29 51.54 1.48
CA ALA A 179 -14.97 51.18 0.97
C ALA A 179 -14.30 50.05 1.77
N SER A 180 -14.28 50.13 3.11
CA SER A 180 -13.64 49.12 3.96
C SER A 180 -14.38 47.78 3.91
N PHE A 181 -15.72 47.82 3.90
CA PHE A 181 -16.56 46.62 3.83
C PHE A 181 -16.54 45.96 2.44
N GLN A 182 -16.54 46.76 1.36
CA GLN A 182 -16.31 46.23 0.00
C GLN A 182 -14.94 45.56 -0.13
N LEU A 183 -13.90 46.15 0.44
CA LEU A 183 -12.56 45.58 0.44
C LEU A 183 -12.53 44.24 1.18
N SER A 184 -13.21 44.15 2.33
CA SER A 184 -13.34 42.91 3.10
C SER A 184 -14.08 41.82 2.30
N CYS A 185 -15.21 42.15 1.65
CA CYS A 185 -15.94 41.21 0.80
C CYS A 185 -15.12 40.75 -0.41
N GLN A 186 -14.31 41.64 -1.03
CA GLN A 186 -13.40 41.29 -2.12
C GLN A 186 -12.28 40.36 -1.65
N GLN A 187 -11.67 40.65 -0.50
CA GLN A 187 -10.65 39.79 0.11
C GLN A 187 -11.22 38.40 0.45
N LEU A 188 -12.42 38.34 1.01
CA LEU A 188 -13.09 37.07 1.32
C LEU A 188 -13.39 36.26 0.05
N THR A 189 -13.79 36.94 -1.04
CA THR A 189 -14.01 36.30 -2.35
C THR A 189 -12.71 35.72 -2.92
N ALA A 190 -11.62 36.48 -2.86
CA ALA A 190 -10.30 36.01 -3.30
C ALA A 190 -9.83 34.79 -2.49
N GLN A 191 -10.06 34.78 -1.17
CA GLN A 191 -9.74 33.62 -0.33
C GLN A 191 -10.60 32.39 -0.65
N ILE A 192 -11.89 32.59 -0.94
CA ILE A 192 -12.79 31.51 -1.37
C ILE A 192 -12.31 30.93 -2.71
N ASP A 193 -11.97 31.77 -3.68
CA ASP A 193 -11.47 31.32 -4.98
C ASP A 193 -10.14 30.57 -4.86
N ALA A 194 -9.23 31.05 -4.01
CA ALA A 194 -7.98 30.34 -3.69
C ALA A 194 -8.25 28.95 -3.08
N LYS A 195 -9.20 28.84 -2.14
CA LYS A 195 -9.57 27.55 -1.54
C LYS A 195 -10.26 26.60 -2.52
N ILE A 196 -11.08 27.12 -3.44
CA ILE A 196 -11.66 26.32 -4.53
C ILE A 196 -10.55 25.76 -5.44
N ALA A 197 -9.56 26.59 -5.78
CA ALA A 197 -8.41 26.16 -6.59
C ALA A 197 -7.59 25.08 -5.87
N GLU A 198 -7.36 25.24 -4.56
CA GLU A 198 -6.68 24.24 -3.73
C GLU A 198 -7.43 22.90 -3.71
N CYS A 199 -8.76 22.91 -3.51
CA CYS A 199 -9.58 21.70 -3.59
C CYS A 199 -9.53 21.04 -4.98
N ASN A 200 -9.50 21.81 -6.07
CA ASN A 200 -9.37 21.27 -7.42
C ASN A 200 -7.99 20.66 -7.67
N SER A 201 -6.93 21.27 -7.12
CA SER A 201 -5.58 20.72 -7.14
C SER A 201 -5.52 19.38 -6.40
N SER A 202 -6.04 19.32 -5.16
CA SER A 202 -6.09 18.08 -4.39
C SER A 202 -6.88 16.98 -5.10
N ARG A 203 -8.00 17.32 -5.75
CA ARG A 203 -8.77 16.35 -6.54
C ARG A 203 -7.95 15.80 -7.71
N THR A 204 -7.27 16.66 -8.46
CA THR A 204 -6.37 16.25 -9.54
C THR A 204 -5.23 15.35 -9.02
N GLN A 205 -4.66 15.66 -7.86
CA GLN A 205 -3.61 14.83 -7.24
C GLN A 205 -4.13 13.45 -6.82
N ILE A 206 -5.35 13.37 -6.26
CA ILE A 206 -5.99 12.10 -5.92
C ILE A 206 -6.21 11.26 -7.18
N ASP A 207 -6.75 11.87 -8.25
CA ASP A 207 -6.97 11.17 -9.52
C ASP A 207 -5.66 10.67 -10.14
N GLN A 208 -4.60 11.48 -10.10
CA GLN A 208 -3.26 11.07 -10.55
C GLN A 208 -2.68 9.94 -9.70
N SER A 209 -2.86 9.99 -8.37
CA SER A 209 -2.42 8.92 -7.46
C SER A 209 -3.15 7.62 -7.76
N ARG A 210 -4.48 7.70 -7.96
CA ARG A 210 -5.31 6.55 -8.35
C ARG A 210 -4.83 5.94 -9.66
N GLN A 211 -4.60 6.73 -10.70
CA GLN A 211 -4.08 6.23 -11.98
C GLN A 211 -2.72 5.56 -11.83
N LYS A 212 -1.82 6.11 -11.00
CA LYS A 212 -0.53 5.48 -10.70
C LYS A 212 -0.71 4.13 -10.02
N TRP A 213 -1.58 4.05 -9.01
CA TRP A 213 -1.89 2.80 -8.31
C TRP A 213 -2.51 1.75 -9.25
N GLU A 214 -3.46 2.13 -10.10
CA GLU A 214 -4.03 1.24 -11.11
C GLU A 214 -2.94 0.72 -12.08
N SER A 215 -2.02 1.58 -12.51
CA SER A 215 -0.91 1.19 -13.38
C SER A 215 0.08 0.23 -12.70
N LEU A 216 0.37 0.44 -11.42
CA LEU A 216 1.26 -0.42 -10.63
C LEU A 216 0.61 -1.77 -10.35
N ALA A 217 -0.67 -1.77 -9.98
CA ALA A 217 -1.45 -2.99 -9.77
C ALA A 217 -1.51 -3.84 -11.05
N SER A 218 -1.72 -3.22 -12.21
CA SER A 218 -1.70 -3.91 -13.51
C SER A 218 -0.34 -4.53 -13.81
N LYS A 219 0.76 -3.81 -13.58
CA LYS A 219 2.12 -4.36 -13.74
C LYS A 219 2.39 -5.52 -12.78
N LEU A 220 1.97 -5.40 -11.53
CA LEU A 220 2.15 -6.43 -10.52
C LEU A 220 1.39 -7.71 -10.91
N SER A 221 0.15 -7.57 -11.40
CA SER A 221 -0.65 -8.68 -11.93
C SER A 221 0.04 -9.37 -13.11
N GLN A 222 0.62 -8.62 -14.05
CA GLN A 222 1.38 -9.21 -15.16
C GLN A 222 2.60 -10.01 -14.68
N VAL A 223 3.36 -9.49 -13.71
CA VAL A 223 4.52 -10.18 -13.16
C VAL A 223 4.11 -11.47 -12.43
N LEU A 224 3.01 -11.44 -11.67
CA LEU A 224 2.47 -12.62 -10.99
C LEU A 224 2.05 -13.71 -11.99
N VAL A 225 1.38 -13.34 -13.08
CA VAL A 225 1.01 -14.28 -14.15
C VAL A 225 2.24 -14.90 -14.82
N GLN A 226 3.29 -14.10 -15.06
CA GLN A 226 4.54 -14.60 -15.64
C GLN A 226 5.25 -15.60 -14.72
N LEU A 227 5.23 -15.38 -13.40
CA LEU A 227 5.80 -16.32 -12.42
C LEU A 227 5.03 -17.65 -12.40
N GLN A 228 3.70 -17.62 -12.47
CA GLN A 228 2.87 -18.84 -12.52
C GLN A 228 3.12 -19.70 -13.77
N HIS A 229 3.62 -19.12 -14.87
CA HIS A 229 3.97 -19.88 -16.09
C HIS A 229 5.40 -20.45 -16.07
N ILE A 230 6.22 -20.11 -15.08
CA ILE A 230 7.57 -20.68 -14.91
C ILE A 230 7.50 -22.01 -14.13
N ASP A 231 6.43 -22.24 -13.37
CA ASP A 231 6.23 -23.44 -12.55
C ASP A 231 5.45 -24.58 -13.26
N THR A 232 5.13 -24.45 -14.55
CA THR A 232 4.57 -25.51 -15.42
C THR A 232 5.56 -25.93 -16.50
#